data_AF-A0A9P4Z134-F1
#
_entry.id   AF-A0A9P4Z134-F1
#
_cell.length_a   1.000
_cell.length_b   1.000
_cell.length_c   1.000
_cell.angle_alpha   90.00
_cell.angle_beta   90.00
_cell.angle_gamma   90.00
#
_symmetry.space_group_name_H-M   'P 1'
#
loop_
_entity.id
_entity.type
_entity.pdbx_description
1 polymer ?
#
loop_
_entity_poly.entity_id
_entity_poly.type
_entity_poly.pdbx_seq_one_letter_code
_entity_poly.pdbx_strand_id
1 'polypeptide(L)'
;MSTFLDKCPAKVLKSTGIGKVFQDAIFPSVLFLPSLTPEAESIQIMQPAYRALIILAEKDPDTSSPTRRLLLDSIIREGILTAYDHASSYIHVVETLLRTLATVVNCLGVYTVKHLQTLLPTISTVMTDPFVVSHPPALLEATKALQAILANCWPRICQGGYADEVTRIIATCWLNIQDDEVDSLVLPGLLGELKKLASMLRSIQHAQGDKTVPRVEEILKAEPKLRELFSTTQAGAT
;
A
#
# COMPACT_ATOMS: atom_id res chain seq x y z
N MET A 1 -7.15 -4.95 -23.64
CA MET A 1 -8.26 -5.42 -22.78
C MET A 1 -8.92 -4.28 -22.01
N SER A 2 -8.15 -3.42 -21.32
CA SER A 2 -8.68 -2.24 -20.60
C SER A 2 -9.60 -1.34 -21.45
N THR A 3 -9.17 -0.98 -22.67
CA THR A 3 -9.98 -0.15 -23.60
C THR A 3 -11.32 -0.78 -23.99
N PHE A 4 -11.42 -2.11 -23.98
CA PHE A 4 -12.68 -2.81 -24.26
C PHE A 4 -13.58 -2.80 -23.03
N LEU A 5 -13.03 -3.10 -21.84
CA LEU A 5 -13.77 -3.04 -20.58
C LEU A 5 -14.33 -1.63 -20.33
N ASP A 6 -13.56 -0.59 -20.67
CA ASP A 6 -13.99 0.80 -20.57
C ASP A 6 -15.26 1.09 -21.37
N LYS A 7 -15.41 0.47 -22.55
CA LYS A 7 -16.57 0.63 -23.44
C LYS A 7 -17.73 -0.31 -23.11
N CYS A 8 -17.52 -1.30 -22.24
CA CYS A 8 -18.54 -2.28 -21.90
C CYS A 8 -19.50 -1.75 -20.82
N PRO A 9 -20.83 -1.76 -21.03
CA PRO A 9 -21.79 -1.31 -20.03
C PRO A 9 -21.80 -2.24 -18.80
N ALA A 10 -21.82 -1.67 -17.60
CA ALA A 10 -21.86 -2.41 -16.33
C ALA A 10 -23.03 -3.41 -16.26
N LYS A 11 -24.18 -3.06 -16.86
CA LYS A 11 -25.36 -3.93 -16.92
C LYS A 11 -25.07 -5.23 -17.67
N VAL A 12 -24.34 -5.17 -18.79
CA VAL A 12 -23.95 -6.34 -19.59
C VAL A 12 -22.99 -7.23 -18.79
N LEU A 13 -22.00 -6.62 -18.13
CA LEU A 13 -21.02 -7.36 -17.32
C LEU A 13 -21.69 -8.17 -16.20
N LYS A 14 -22.72 -7.59 -15.56
CA LYS A 14 -23.46 -8.23 -14.47
C LYS A 14 -24.51 -9.24 -14.96
N SER A 15 -25.31 -8.90 -15.97
CA SER A 15 -26.46 -9.72 -16.37
C SER A 15 -26.09 -10.95 -17.20
N THR A 16 -24.91 -10.95 -17.82
CA THR A 16 -24.49 -12.03 -18.75
C THR A 16 -23.47 -12.99 -18.16
N GLY A 17 -22.99 -12.75 -16.94
CA GLY A 17 -21.91 -13.54 -16.32
C GLY A 17 -20.53 -13.32 -16.95
N ILE A 18 -20.42 -12.51 -18.01
CA ILE A 18 -19.17 -12.29 -18.75
C ILE A 18 -18.09 -11.62 -17.90
N GLY A 19 -18.47 -10.87 -16.85
CA GLY A 19 -17.52 -10.32 -15.89
C GLY A 19 -16.69 -11.40 -15.19
N LYS A 20 -17.30 -12.52 -14.80
CA LYS A 20 -16.59 -13.64 -14.18
C LYS A 20 -15.66 -14.34 -15.18
N VAL A 21 -16.08 -14.48 -16.44
CA VAL A 21 -15.24 -15.03 -17.51
C VAL A 21 -14.01 -14.15 -17.74
N PHE A 22 -14.16 -12.82 -17.77
CA PHE A 22 -13.02 -11.92 -17.87
C PHE A 22 -12.10 -12.01 -16.66
N GLN A 23 -12.66 -12.07 -15.45
CA GLN A 23 -11.86 -12.29 -14.25
C GLN A 23 -11.02 -13.56 -14.38
N ASP A 24 -11.65 -14.70 -14.67
CA ASP A 24 -10.97 -16.00 -14.71
C ASP A 24 -9.94 -16.09 -15.85
N ALA A 25 -10.18 -15.40 -16.97
CA ALA A 25 -9.22 -15.33 -18.07
C ALA A 25 -8.03 -14.40 -17.79
N ILE A 26 -8.23 -13.30 -17.05
CA ILE A 26 -7.19 -12.32 -16.77
C ILE A 26 -6.36 -12.72 -15.55
N PHE A 27 -6.97 -13.33 -14.53
CA PHE A 27 -6.32 -13.59 -13.25
C PHE A 27 -4.98 -14.33 -13.36
N PRO A 28 -4.82 -15.38 -14.19
CA PRO A 28 -3.52 -16.04 -14.35
C PRO A 28 -2.40 -15.08 -14.80
N SER A 29 -2.75 -14.01 -15.53
CA SER A 29 -1.80 -13.01 -16.02
C SER A 29 -1.12 -12.20 -14.92
N VAL A 30 -1.72 -12.11 -13.72
CA VAL A 30 -1.13 -11.39 -12.58
C VAL A 30 -0.03 -12.18 -11.87
N LEU A 31 0.16 -13.46 -12.22
CA LEU A 31 1.17 -14.36 -11.63
C LEU A 31 2.23 -14.81 -12.65
N PHE A 32 2.43 -14.07 -13.75
CA PHE A 32 3.57 -14.27 -14.66
C PHE A 32 4.84 -13.72 -14.02
N LEU A 33 5.39 -14.46 -13.05
CA LEU A 33 6.49 -14.01 -12.20
C LEU A 33 7.89 -14.29 -12.79
N PRO A 34 8.93 -13.60 -12.27
CA PRO A 34 10.26 -13.68 -12.84
C PRO A 34 10.94 -15.07 -12.82
N SER A 35 10.41 -16.00 -12.03
CA SER A 35 10.90 -17.39 -11.96
C SER A 35 10.77 -18.18 -13.26
N LEU A 36 9.82 -17.78 -14.12
CA LEU A 36 9.51 -18.43 -15.39
C LEU A 36 9.55 -17.46 -16.59
N THR A 37 9.47 -16.16 -16.33
CA THR A 37 9.39 -15.08 -17.32
C THR A 37 10.46 -14.04 -16.98
N PRO A 38 11.14 -13.37 -17.92
CA PRO A 38 12.08 -12.29 -17.54
C PRO A 38 11.39 -11.17 -16.76
N GLU A 39 12.06 -10.54 -15.78
CA GLU A 39 11.47 -9.53 -14.89
C GLU A 39 10.75 -8.39 -15.64
N ALA A 40 11.36 -7.88 -16.71
CA ALA A 40 10.77 -6.83 -17.54
C ALA A 40 9.47 -7.29 -18.24
N GLU A 41 9.43 -8.52 -18.73
CA GLU A 41 8.26 -9.12 -19.39
C GLU A 41 7.15 -9.41 -18.38
N SER A 42 7.50 -9.92 -17.19
CA SER A 42 6.58 -10.11 -16.07
C SER A 42 5.82 -8.82 -15.77
N ILE A 43 6.53 -7.71 -15.62
CA ILE A 43 5.93 -6.40 -15.32
C ILE A 43 5.03 -5.94 -16.46
N GLN A 44 5.45 -6.10 -17.72
CA GLN A 44 4.67 -5.73 -18.90
C GLN A 44 3.35 -6.51 -19.02
N ILE A 45 3.28 -7.73 -18.49
CA ILE A 45 2.07 -8.56 -18.47
C ILE A 45 1.22 -8.25 -17.23
N MET A 46 1.83 -8.20 -16.05
CA MET A 46 1.15 -8.03 -14.78
C MET A 46 0.46 -6.66 -14.66
N GLN A 47 1.14 -5.58 -15.05
CA GLN A 47 0.59 -4.22 -14.93
C GLN A 47 -0.76 -4.04 -15.66
N PRO A 48 -0.90 -4.37 -16.96
CA PRO A 48 -2.19 -4.27 -17.63
C PRO A 48 -3.22 -5.28 -17.12
N ALA A 49 -2.78 -6.45 -16.62
CA ALA A 49 -3.68 -7.44 -16.03
C ALA A 49 -4.33 -6.93 -14.73
N TYR A 50 -3.54 -6.43 -13.78
CA TYR A 50 -4.06 -5.81 -12.56
C TYR A 50 -4.98 -4.64 -12.88
N ARG A 51 -4.56 -3.76 -13.81
CA ARG A 51 -5.40 -2.63 -14.23
C ARG A 51 -6.74 -3.09 -14.78
N ALA A 52 -6.77 -4.14 -15.60
CA ALA A 52 -8.01 -4.66 -16.15
C ALA A 52 -8.93 -5.25 -15.06
N LEU A 53 -8.38 -5.94 -14.06
CA LEU A 53 -9.14 -6.46 -12.92
C LEU A 53 -9.70 -5.34 -12.03
N ILE A 54 -8.92 -4.28 -11.80
CA ILE A 54 -9.38 -3.10 -11.05
C ILE A 54 -10.50 -2.40 -11.80
N ILE A 55 -10.34 -2.13 -13.10
CA ILE A 55 -11.40 -1.54 -13.95
C ILE A 55 -12.65 -2.42 -13.89
N LEU A 56 -12.51 -3.74 -13.99
CA LEU A 56 -13.65 -4.66 -13.90
C LEU A 56 -14.37 -4.54 -12.55
N ALA A 57 -13.65 -4.39 -11.45
CA ALA A 57 -14.25 -4.15 -10.12
C ALA A 57 -14.96 -2.78 -10.05
N GLU A 58 -14.36 -1.74 -10.63
CA GLU A 58 -14.92 -0.37 -10.64
C GLU A 58 -16.14 -0.20 -11.55
N LYS A 59 -16.34 -1.12 -12.50
CA LYS A 59 -17.58 -1.16 -13.31
C LYS A 59 -18.81 -1.44 -12.46
N ASP A 60 -18.64 -2.02 -11.27
CA ASP A 60 -19.70 -2.06 -10.28
C ASP A 60 -19.70 -0.75 -9.47
N PRO A 61 -20.68 0.15 -9.66
CA PRO A 61 -20.73 1.42 -8.93
C PRO A 61 -21.05 1.24 -7.45
N ASP A 62 -21.62 0.09 -7.06
CA ASP A 62 -21.92 -0.19 -5.68
C ASP A 62 -20.65 -0.67 -4.97
N THR A 63 -20.06 0.21 -4.16
CA THR A 63 -18.90 -0.11 -3.33
C THR A 63 -19.19 -1.24 -2.34
N SER A 64 -20.48 -1.45 -2.05
CA SER A 64 -20.96 -2.49 -1.16
C SER A 64 -21.31 -3.82 -1.82
N SER A 65 -21.18 -3.89 -3.14
CA SER A 65 -21.46 -5.10 -3.89
C SER A 65 -20.55 -6.26 -3.45
N PRO A 66 -21.11 -7.44 -3.11
CA PRO A 66 -20.33 -8.60 -2.73
C PRO A 66 -19.41 -9.06 -3.87
N THR A 67 -19.85 -8.98 -5.12
CA THR A 67 -19.06 -9.38 -6.29
C THR A 67 -17.83 -8.48 -6.47
N ARG A 68 -18.01 -7.16 -6.35
CA ARG A 68 -16.90 -6.19 -6.40
C ARG A 68 -15.89 -6.45 -5.30
N ARG A 69 -16.36 -6.65 -4.07
CA ARG A 69 -15.51 -6.91 -2.90
C ARG A 69 -14.74 -8.22 -3.06
N LEU A 70 -15.39 -9.30 -3.46
CA LEU A 70 -14.75 -10.60 -3.68
C LEU A 70 -13.65 -10.53 -4.73
N LEU A 71 -13.86 -9.77 -5.81
CA LEU A 71 -12.83 -9.55 -6.82
C LEU A 71 -11.63 -8.79 -6.24
N LEU A 72 -11.86 -7.66 -5.55
CA LEU A 72 -10.78 -6.88 -4.92
C LEU A 72 -10.03 -7.69 -3.84
N ASP A 73 -10.74 -8.53 -3.09
CA ASP A 73 -10.15 -9.44 -2.12
C ASP A 73 -9.25 -10.49 -2.76
N SER A 74 -9.70 -11.07 -3.87
CA SER A 74 -8.93 -12.03 -4.66
C SER A 74 -7.68 -11.37 -5.25
N ILE A 75 -7.78 -10.13 -5.75
CA ILE A 75 -6.62 -9.35 -6.21
C ILE A 75 -5.60 -9.17 -5.08
N ILE A 76 -6.02 -8.87 -3.85
CA ILE A 76 -5.09 -8.77 -2.71
C ILE A 76 -4.47 -10.13 -2.39
N ARG A 77 -5.29 -11.16 -2.16
CA ARG A 77 -4.84 -12.45 -1.62
C ARG A 77 -4.12 -13.32 -2.63
N GLU A 78 -4.78 -13.61 -3.74
CA GLU A 78 -4.32 -14.55 -4.77
C GLU A 78 -3.45 -13.85 -5.83
N GLY A 79 -3.55 -12.51 -5.91
CA GLY A 79 -2.74 -11.71 -6.81
C GLY A 79 -1.51 -11.15 -6.12
N ILE A 80 -1.70 -10.08 -5.34
CA ILE A 80 -0.60 -9.25 -4.81
C ILE A 80 0.24 -10.01 -3.78
N LEU A 81 -0.41 -10.60 -2.77
CA LEU A 81 0.30 -11.29 -1.69
C LEU A 81 1.00 -12.55 -2.21
N THR A 82 0.33 -13.37 -3.01
CA THR A 82 0.95 -14.54 -3.66
C THR A 82 2.11 -14.13 -4.59
N ALA A 83 1.95 -13.07 -5.40
CA ALA A 83 3.04 -12.58 -6.23
C ALA A 83 4.23 -12.11 -5.39
N TYR A 84 3.98 -11.41 -4.28
CA TYR A 84 5.02 -10.96 -3.37
C TYR A 84 5.77 -12.13 -2.74
N ASP A 85 5.07 -13.15 -2.23
CA ASP A 85 5.70 -14.32 -1.60
C ASP A 85 6.66 -15.05 -2.54
N HIS A 86 6.39 -15.03 -3.85
CA HIS A 86 7.19 -15.71 -4.86
C HIS A 86 8.19 -14.81 -5.60
N ALA A 87 8.04 -13.48 -5.51
CA ALA A 87 8.85 -12.52 -6.24
C ALA A 87 9.38 -11.35 -5.38
N SER A 88 9.43 -11.52 -4.06
CA SER A 88 9.94 -10.50 -3.11
C SER A 88 11.40 -10.09 -3.37
N SER A 89 12.20 -10.97 -4.00
CA SER A 89 13.58 -10.66 -4.41
C SER A 89 13.69 -9.75 -5.64
N TYR A 90 12.60 -9.51 -6.37
CA TYR A 90 12.58 -8.72 -7.59
C TYR A 90 11.98 -7.34 -7.33
N ILE A 91 12.84 -6.35 -7.12
CA ILE A 91 12.42 -5.04 -6.59
C ILE A 91 11.45 -4.28 -7.50
N HIS A 92 11.56 -4.40 -8.82
CA HIS A 92 10.64 -3.74 -9.75
C HIS A 92 9.26 -4.40 -9.77
N VAL A 93 9.20 -5.71 -9.49
CA VAL A 93 7.94 -6.42 -9.26
C VAL A 93 7.32 -5.94 -7.95
N VAL A 94 8.09 -5.90 -6.87
CA VAL A 94 7.62 -5.39 -5.56
C VAL A 94 7.09 -3.95 -5.68
N GLU A 95 7.79 -3.06 -6.38
CA GLU A 95 7.33 -1.70 -6.66
C GLU A 95 5.94 -1.72 -7.36
N THR A 96 5.79 -2.53 -8.41
CA THR A 96 4.54 -2.66 -9.16
C THR A 96 3.40 -3.20 -8.28
N LEU A 97 3.69 -4.17 -7.42
CA LEU A 97 2.73 -4.77 -6.50
C LEU A 97 2.25 -3.75 -5.45
N LEU A 98 3.17 -2.98 -4.87
CA LEU A 98 2.84 -1.95 -3.86
C LEU A 98 2.04 -0.79 -4.46
N ARG A 99 2.39 -0.35 -5.67
CA ARG A 99 1.60 0.65 -6.41
C ARG A 99 0.17 0.16 -6.63
N THR A 100 0.03 -1.08 -7.08
CA THR A 100 -1.28 -1.72 -7.29
C THR A 100 -2.05 -1.87 -5.99
N LEU A 101 -1.36 -2.26 -4.91
CA LEU A 101 -1.94 -2.41 -3.58
C LEU A 101 -2.58 -1.10 -3.10
N ALA A 102 -1.89 0.03 -3.24
CA ALA A 102 -2.44 1.33 -2.85
C ALA A 102 -3.77 1.62 -3.59
N THR A 103 -3.84 1.34 -4.89
CA THR A 103 -5.08 1.48 -5.67
C THR A 103 -6.17 0.55 -5.16
N VAL A 104 -5.88 -0.74 -5.01
CA VAL A 104 -6.88 -1.75 -4.59
C VAL A 104 -7.40 -1.46 -3.18
N VAL A 105 -6.55 -1.03 -2.26
CA VAL A 105 -6.94 -0.62 -0.89
C VAL A 105 -7.90 0.56 -0.93
N ASN A 106 -7.64 1.57 -1.76
CA ASN A 106 -8.56 2.71 -1.92
C ASN A 106 -9.89 2.28 -2.56
N CYS A 107 -9.88 1.33 -3.50
CA CYS A 107 -11.11 0.80 -4.09
C CYS A 107 -11.92 -0.03 -3.05
N LEU A 108 -11.24 -0.83 -2.23
CA LEU A 108 -11.85 -1.73 -1.25
C LEU A 108 -12.33 -1.00 0.02
N GLY A 109 -11.65 0.09 0.39
CA GLY A 109 -12.00 0.93 1.53
C GLY A 109 -11.87 0.19 2.87
N VAL A 110 -12.85 0.39 3.75
CA VAL A 110 -12.87 -0.19 5.11
C VAL A 110 -12.80 -1.72 5.13
N TYR A 111 -13.19 -2.38 4.04
CA TYR A 111 -13.10 -3.85 3.93
C TYR A 111 -11.66 -4.36 3.86
N THR A 112 -10.67 -3.47 3.66
CA THR A 112 -9.24 -3.78 3.74
C THR A 112 -8.82 -4.26 5.14
N VAL A 113 -9.58 -3.91 6.19
CA VAL A 113 -9.25 -4.25 7.59
C VAL A 113 -8.97 -5.74 7.80
N LYS A 114 -9.66 -6.65 7.09
CA LYS A 114 -9.44 -8.11 7.23
C LYS A 114 -8.12 -8.61 6.65
N HIS A 115 -7.43 -7.79 5.87
CA HIS A 115 -6.12 -8.09 5.30
C HIS A 115 -4.98 -7.40 6.07
N LEU A 116 -5.29 -6.54 7.05
CA LEU A 116 -4.31 -5.72 7.77
C LEU A 116 -3.21 -6.56 8.41
N GLN A 117 -3.56 -7.71 8.99
CA GLN A 117 -2.63 -8.64 9.62
C GLN A 117 -1.58 -9.21 8.68
N THR A 118 -1.88 -9.27 7.38
CA THR A 118 -0.94 -9.77 6.36
C THR A 118 -0.25 -8.63 5.64
N LEU A 119 -0.96 -7.54 5.35
CA LEU A 119 -0.43 -6.39 4.63
C LEU A 119 0.61 -5.60 5.43
N LEU A 120 0.42 -5.42 6.75
CA LEU A 120 1.36 -4.65 7.57
C LEU A 120 2.74 -5.31 7.64
N PRO A 121 2.88 -6.62 7.92
CA PRO A 121 4.17 -7.29 7.86
C PRO A 121 4.84 -7.18 6.48
N THR A 122 4.09 -7.36 5.39
CA THR A 122 4.62 -7.21 4.02
C THR A 122 5.20 -5.82 3.79
N ILE A 123 4.46 -4.76 4.16
CA ILE A 123 4.96 -3.38 4.02
C ILE A 123 6.14 -3.12 4.96
N SER A 124 6.09 -3.64 6.18
CA SER A 124 7.16 -3.52 7.18
C SER A 124 8.48 -4.05 6.62
N THR A 125 8.49 -5.24 6.03
CA THR A 125 9.71 -5.84 5.46
C THR A 125 10.33 -4.98 4.36
N VAL A 126 9.53 -4.32 3.51
CA VAL A 126 10.03 -3.44 2.46
C VAL A 126 10.53 -2.11 3.03
N MET A 127 9.79 -1.50 3.96
CA MET A 127 10.13 -0.16 4.48
C MET A 127 11.26 -0.17 5.51
N THR A 128 11.47 -1.30 6.20
CA THR A 128 12.51 -1.43 7.23
C THR A 128 13.78 -2.12 6.73
N ASP A 129 13.86 -2.38 5.41
CA ASP A 129 15.07 -2.92 4.79
C ASP A 129 16.27 -1.96 5.03
N PRO A 130 17.42 -2.45 5.50
CA PRO A 130 18.61 -1.62 5.73
C PRO A 130 19.12 -0.90 4.49
N PHE A 131 18.85 -1.42 3.29
CA PHE A 131 19.32 -0.91 2.00
C PHE A 131 18.20 -0.23 1.21
N VAL A 132 17.11 0.15 1.87
CA VAL A 132 15.91 0.71 1.26
C VAL A 132 16.19 1.94 0.37
N VAL A 133 17.25 2.69 0.66
CA VAL A 133 17.68 3.87 -0.08
C VAL A 133 18.25 3.52 -1.47
N SER A 134 18.69 2.28 -1.67
CA SER A 134 19.11 1.77 -2.98
C SER A 134 17.94 1.69 -3.97
N HIS A 135 16.70 1.67 -3.48
CA HIS A 135 15.49 1.54 -4.30
C HIS A 135 14.39 2.55 -3.91
N PRO A 136 14.62 3.87 -4.11
CA PRO A 136 13.67 4.91 -3.72
C PRO A 136 12.25 4.75 -4.30
N PRO A 137 12.04 4.31 -5.57
CA PRO A 137 10.71 4.12 -6.12
C PRO A 137 9.87 3.07 -5.36
N ALA A 138 10.46 1.92 -5.02
CA ALA A 138 9.76 0.87 -4.28
C ALA A 138 9.35 1.34 -2.88
N LEU A 139 10.25 2.07 -2.19
CA LEU A 139 9.96 2.66 -0.89
C LEU A 139 8.85 3.73 -0.95
N LEU A 140 8.85 4.55 -2.00
CA LEU A 140 7.81 5.53 -2.23
C LEU A 140 6.43 4.86 -2.40
N GLU A 141 6.35 3.80 -3.20
CA GLU A 141 5.11 3.04 -3.37
C GLU A 141 4.69 2.30 -2.08
N ALA A 142 5.64 1.78 -1.30
CA ALA A 142 5.36 1.20 0.03
C ALA A 142 4.75 2.25 0.98
N THR A 143 5.33 3.45 1.00
CA THR A 143 4.84 4.57 1.81
C THR A 143 3.42 4.96 1.41
N LYS A 144 3.14 5.06 0.10
CA LYS A 144 1.80 5.37 -0.41
C LYS A 144 0.79 4.25 -0.10
N ALA A 145 1.20 2.99 -0.19
CA ALA A 145 0.35 1.86 0.19
C ALA A 145 -0.01 1.91 1.68
N LEU A 146 0.96 2.23 2.55
CA LEU A 146 0.72 2.40 3.97
C LEU A 146 -0.19 3.59 4.28
N GLN A 147 -0.03 4.72 3.57
CA GLN A 147 -0.96 5.85 3.66
C GLN A 147 -2.39 5.45 3.26
N ALA A 148 -2.56 4.69 2.18
CA ALA A 148 -3.87 4.19 1.77
C ALA A 148 -4.49 3.28 2.84
N ILE A 149 -3.69 2.41 3.47
CA ILE A 149 -4.14 1.58 4.59
C ILE A 149 -4.55 2.45 5.77
N LEU A 150 -3.76 3.45 6.17
CA LEU A 150 -4.12 4.36 7.26
C LEU A 150 -5.45 5.07 6.97
N ALA A 151 -5.60 5.64 5.76
CA ALA A 151 -6.80 6.38 5.38
C ALA A 151 -8.08 5.52 5.47
N ASN A 152 -7.99 4.25 5.08
CA ASN A 152 -9.16 3.36 4.98
C ASN A 152 -9.39 2.49 6.22
N CYS A 153 -8.36 2.25 7.04
CA CYS A 153 -8.40 1.34 8.18
C CYS A 153 -8.15 2.01 9.53
N TRP A 154 -8.09 3.35 9.59
CA TRP A 154 -7.78 4.10 10.82
C TRP A 154 -8.55 3.66 12.07
N PRO A 155 -9.88 3.35 12.03
CA PRO A 155 -10.60 3.00 13.27
C PRO A 155 -10.06 1.73 13.91
N ARG A 156 -9.61 0.77 13.08
CA ARG A 156 -9.04 -0.49 13.56
C ARG A 156 -7.59 -0.35 13.98
N ILE A 157 -6.82 0.50 13.31
CA ILE A 157 -5.40 0.71 13.62
C ILE A 157 -5.22 1.24 15.04
N CYS A 158 -6.16 2.06 15.51
CA CYS A 158 -6.18 2.55 16.90
C CYS A 158 -6.39 1.45 17.96
N GLN A 159 -7.03 0.34 17.61
CA GLN A 159 -7.61 -0.59 18.59
C GLN A 159 -6.85 -1.93 18.73
N GLY A 160 -5.57 -2.02 18.34
CA GLY A 160 -4.91 -3.33 18.31
C GLY A 160 -3.38 -3.34 18.25
N GLY A 161 -2.70 -2.33 18.81
CA GLY A 161 -1.24 -2.26 18.77
C GLY A 161 -0.63 -1.96 17.39
N TYR A 162 -1.44 -1.98 16.33
CA TYR A 162 -1.02 -1.61 14.97
C TYR A 162 -0.47 -0.18 14.89
N ALA A 163 -0.98 0.76 15.70
CA ALA A 163 -0.42 2.11 15.74
C ALA A 163 1.05 2.13 16.21
N ASP A 164 1.43 1.28 17.18
CA ASP A 164 2.81 1.14 17.65
C ASP A 164 3.68 0.47 16.58
N GLU A 165 3.13 -0.54 15.88
CA GLU A 165 3.81 -1.21 14.77
C GLU A 165 4.09 -0.24 13.62
N VAL A 166 3.09 0.53 13.20
CA VAL A 166 3.23 1.56 12.16
C VAL A 166 4.25 2.62 12.60
N THR A 167 4.22 3.05 13.87
CA THR A 167 5.22 4.00 14.41
C THR A 167 6.63 3.44 14.27
N ARG A 168 6.83 2.16 14.61
CA ARG A 168 8.13 1.48 14.48
C ARG A 168 8.58 1.42 13.02
N ILE A 169 7.68 1.04 12.11
CA ILE A 169 7.99 0.97 10.66
C ILE A 169 8.49 2.33 10.15
N ILE A 170 7.76 3.41 10.46
CA ILE A 170 8.13 4.76 10.00
C ILE A 170 9.46 5.20 10.64
N ALA A 171 9.64 4.97 11.94
CA ALA A 171 10.86 5.35 12.64
C ALA A 171 12.09 4.61 12.09
N THR A 172 12.02 3.28 11.95
CA THR A 172 13.12 2.48 11.40
C THR A 172 13.44 2.87 9.95
N CYS A 173 12.41 3.05 9.11
CA CYS A 173 12.59 3.53 7.74
C CYS A 173 13.31 4.90 7.71
N TRP A 174 12.89 5.84 8.56
CA TRP A 174 13.52 7.15 8.64
C TRP A 174 14.98 7.08 9.06
N LEU A 175 15.32 6.26 10.06
CA LEU A 175 16.71 6.07 10.51
C LEU A 175 17.58 5.49 9.40
N ASN A 176 17.12 4.44 8.71
CA ASN A 176 17.84 3.85 7.59
C ASN A 176 18.14 4.89 6.50
N ILE A 177 17.18 5.79 6.20
CA ILE A 177 17.40 6.87 5.22
C ILE A 177 18.42 7.90 5.72
N GLN A 178 18.44 8.21 7.02
CA GLN A 178 19.36 9.19 7.59
C GLN A 178 20.78 8.64 7.80
N ASP A 179 20.93 7.32 7.89
CA ASP A 179 22.22 6.66 8.00
C ASP A 179 22.89 6.48 6.63
N ASP A 180 22.11 6.48 5.55
CA ASP A 180 22.60 6.41 4.17
C ASP A 180 22.84 7.81 3.56
N GLU A 181 24.09 8.17 3.31
CA GLU A 181 24.51 9.42 2.62
C GLU A 181 24.26 9.36 1.11
N VAL A 182 23.02 9.12 0.68
CA VAL A 182 22.67 9.03 -0.75
C VAL A 182 22.04 10.34 -1.21
N ASP A 183 22.62 11.00 -2.21
CA ASP A 183 22.02 12.14 -2.89
C ASP A 183 21.16 11.65 -4.08
N SER A 184 19.89 11.36 -3.82
CA SER A 184 18.93 11.00 -4.87
C SER A 184 17.85 12.07 -5.03
N LEU A 185 17.58 12.47 -6.28
CA LEU A 185 16.53 13.42 -6.66
C LEU A 185 15.12 13.02 -6.17
N VAL A 186 14.92 11.74 -5.85
CA VAL A 186 13.64 11.19 -5.36
C VAL A 186 13.49 11.37 -3.84
N LEU A 187 14.59 11.55 -3.10
CA LEU A 187 14.59 11.62 -1.64
C LEU A 187 13.74 12.76 -1.06
N PRO A 188 13.77 14.00 -1.59
CA PRO A 188 12.93 15.06 -1.04
C PRO A 188 11.44 14.73 -1.10
N GLY A 189 10.99 14.12 -2.21
CA GLY A 189 9.60 13.69 -2.37
C GLY A 189 9.23 12.54 -1.43
N LEU A 190 10.13 11.57 -1.29
CA LEU A 190 9.97 10.45 -0.36
C LEU A 190 9.88 10.91 1.11
N LEU A 191 10.78 11.78 1.54
CA LEU A 191 10.76 12.36 2.89
C LEU A 191 9.46 13.14 3.14
N GLY A 192 8.94 13.84 2.13
CA GLY A 192 7.64 14.49 2.18
C GLY A 192 6.49 13.50 2.42
N GLU A 193 6.46 12.38 1.69
CA GLU A 193 5.44 11.34 1.87
C GLU A 193 5.57 10.60 3.22
N LEU A 194 6.80 10.40 3.73
CA LEU A 194 7.01 9.85 5.07
C LEU A 194 6.55 10.79 6.17
N LYS A 195 6.83 12.10 6.05
CA LYS A 195 6.32 13.12 6.97
C LYS A 195 4.79 13.17 6.97
N LYS A 196 4.17 13.08 5.79
CA LYS A 196 2.71 12.98 5.64
C LYS A 196 2.15 11.71 6.30
N LEU A 197 2.83 10.57 6.12
CA LEU A 197 2.42 9.32 6.77
C LEU A 197 2.48 9.45 8.30
N ALA A 198 3.55 10.05 8.84
CA ALA A 198 3.68 10.31 10.27
C ALA A 198 2.64 11.32 10.79
N SER A 199 2.26 12.33 9.99
CA SER A 199 1.19 13.25 10.38
C SER A 199 -0.18 12.57 10.40
N MET A 200 -0.48 11.71 9.42
CA MET A 200 -1.72 10.92 9.39
C MET A 200 -1.84 10.05 10.65
N LEU A 201 -0.78 9.33 11.02
CA LEU A 201 -0.78 8.50 12.21
C LEU A 201 -1.02 9.32 13.49
N ARG A 202 -0.38 10.48 13.62
CA ARG A 202 -0.60 11.40 14.75
C ARG A 202 -2.04 11.89 14.82
N SER A 203 -2.63 12.32 13.70
CA SER A 203 -4.04 12.74 13.67
C SER A 203 -4.98 11.62 14.11
N ILE A 204 -4.68 10.38 13.70
CA ILE A 204 -5.43 9.18 14.09
C ILE A 204 -5.31 8.91 15.61
N GLN A 205 -4.11 9.08 16.18
CA GLN A 205 -3.86 8.91 17.62
C GLN A 205 -4.56 10.01 18.47
N HIS A 206 -4.49 11.27 18.03
CA HIS A 206 -5.14 12.39 18.72
C HIS A 206 -6.67 12.24 18.77
N ALA A 207 -7.29 11.69 17.72
CA ALA A 207 -8.74 11.49 17.65
C ALA A 207 -9.30 10.48 18.68
N GLN A 208 -8.47 9.65 19.31
CA GLN A 208 -8.90 8.57 20.23
C GLN A 208 -8.79 8.91 21.72
N GLY A 209 -8.23 10.08 22.07
CA GLY A 209 -7.95 10.42 23.47
C GLY A 209 -6.60 9.87 23.90
N ASP A 210 -5.73 10.78 24.28
CA ASP A 210 -4.29 10.61 24.41
C ASP A 210 -3.88 9.65 25.54
N LYS A 211 -3.24 8.54 25.17
CA LYS A 211 -2.38 7.72 26.06
C LYS A 211 -0.97 7.54 25.48
N THR A 212 -0.63 8.21 24.38
CA THR A 212 0.57 7.93 23.58
C THR A 212 1.63 9.03 23.64
N VAL A 213 1.27 10.26 24.02
CA VAL A 213 2.22 11.38 24.11
C VAL A 213 3.43 11.13 25.01
N PRO A 214 3.35 10.42 26.17
CA PRO A 214 4.53 10.18 27.01
C PRO A 214 5.63 9.35 26.31
N ARG A 215 5.23 8.42 25.44
CA ARG A 215 6.15 7.45 24.82
C ARG A 215 6.94 8.04 23.65
N VAL A 216 6.34 8.97 22.91
CA VAL A 216 7.01 9.65 21.79
C VAL A 216 8.11 10.59 22.32
N GLU A 217 7.88 11.28 23.44
CA GLU A 217 8.88 12.14 24.07
C GLU A 217 10.09 11.36 24.60
N GLU A 218 9.88 10.15 25.15
CA GLU A 218 10.96 9.25 25.56
C GLU A 218 11.78 8.75 24.35
N ILE A 219 11.12 8.40 23.25
CA ILE A 219 11.77 7.99 22.01
C ILE A 219 12.58 9.15 21.39
N LEU A 220 12.06 10.38 21.43
CA LEU A 220 12.77 11.58 20.97
C LEU A 220 13.96 11.98 21.84
N LYS A 221 13.99 11.57 23.11
CA LYS A 221 15.16 11.69 23.99
C LYS A 221 16.23 10.65 23.67
N ALA A 222 15.82 9.43 23.33
CA ALA A 222 16.73 8.36 22.94
C ALA A 222 17.35 8.60 21.54
N GLU A 223 16.57 9.14 20.59
CA GLU A 223 16.99 9.29 19.19
C GLU A 223 16.66 10.68 18.62
N PRO A 224 17.63 11.62 18.62
CA PRO A 224 17.40 12.99 18.18
C PRO A 224 17.12 13.12 16.67
N LYS A 225 17.54 12.15 15.86
CA LYS A 225 17.29 12.10 14.40
C LYS A 225 15.81 11.98 14.04
N LEU A 226 14.97 11.47 14.95
CA LEU A 226 13.52 11.34 14.75
C LEU A 226 12.78 12.66 14.97
N ARG A 227 13.45 13.72 15.45
CA ARG A 227 12.80 15.01 15.72
C ARG A 227 12.15 15.60 14.49
N GLU A 228 12.77 15.55 13.32
CA GLU A 228 12.17 16.13 12.10
C GLU A 228 10.91 15.40 11.61
N LEU A 229 10.79 14.11 11.94
CA LEU A 229 9.64 13.29 11.58
C LEU A 229 8.43 13.60 12.47
N PHE A 230 8.69 13.86 13.77
CA PHE A 230 7.65 14.09 14.78
C PHE A 230 7.50 15.56 15.22
N SER A 231 8.37 16.48 14.77
CA SER A 231 8.23 17.91 15.04
C SER A 231 7.02 18.43 14.26
N THR A 232 6.03 18.87 14.99
CA THR A 232 4.74 19.35 14.50
C THR A 232 4.92 20.47 13.47
N THR A 233 4.38 20.30 12.27
CA THR A 233 3.82 21.47 11.56
C THR A 233 2.58 21.87 12.35
N GLN A 234 2.74 22.79 13.31
CA GLN A 234 1.62 23.55 13.85
C GLN A 234 1.08 24.39 12.69
N ALA A 235 0.03 23.90 12.02
CA ALA A 235 -0.75 24.71 11.09
C ALA A 235 -2.09 25.05 11.76
N GLY A 236 -2.10 26.21 12.42
CA GLY A 236 -3.24 27.13 12.61
C GLY A 236 -4.61 26.54 12.97
N ALA A 237 -4.92 26.54 14.26
CA ALA A 237 -6.29 26.77 14.72
C ALA A 237 -6.28 28.08 15.52
N THR A 238 -6.48 29.18 14.81
CA THR A 238 -7.05 30.44 15.33
C THR A 238 -8.30 30.72 14.56
#